data_AF-A0A3B0BRL6-F1
#
_entry.id   AF-A0A3B0BRL6-F1
#
_cell.length_a   1.000
_cell.length_b   1.000
_cell.length_c   1.000
_cell.angle_alpha   90.00
_cell.angle_beta   90.00
_cell.angle_gamma   90.00
#
_symmetry.space_group_name_H-M   'P 1'
#
loop_
_entity.id
_entity.type
_entity.pdbx_description
1 polymer ?
#
loop_
_entity_poly.entity_id
_entity_poly.type
_entity_poly.pdbx_seq_one_letter_code
_entity_poly.pdbx_strand_id
1 'polypeptide(L)' 'MHGIMVHQYLDYCKRHPEERNKSGDIYDRFYLFLTDLLGMDAREAQEETAYWMNQVCDLMD' A
#
# COMPACT_ATOMS: atom_id res chain seq x y z
N MET A 1 -3.38 -0.41 13.88
CA MET A 1 -2.43 0.27 12.97
C MET A 1 -2.93 0.26 11.53
N HIS A 2 -3.85 -0.64 11.19
CA HIS A 2 -4.57 -0.66 9.91
C HIS A 2 -5.13 0.71 9.50
N GLY A 3 -4.86 1.10 8.26
CA GLY A 3 -5.25 2.38 7.66
C GLY A 3 -4.19 3.50 7.73
N ILE A 4 -3.33 3.52 8.74
CA ILE A 4 -2.22 4.51 8.83
C ILE A 4 -1.22 4.28 7.70
N MET A 5 -0.95 3.02 7.38
CA MET A 5 0.03 2.62 6.36
C MET A 5 -0.38 3.06 4.96
N VAL A 6 -1.67 2.98 4.63
CA VAL A 6 -2.21 3.45 3.34
C VAL A 6 -1.99 4.96 3.20
N HIS A 7 -2.27 5.74 4.24
CA HIS A 7 -2.02 7.19 4.22
C HIS A 7 -0.53 7.51 4.04
N GLN A 8 0.36 6.78 4.71
CA GLN A 8 1.80 6.95 4.55
C GLN A 8 2.25 6.65 3.11
N TYR A 9 1.72 5.59 2.50
CA TYR A 9 2.02 5.25 1.10
C TYR A 9 1.49 6.30 0.12
N LEU A 10 0.27 6.81 0.32
CA LEU A 10 -0.29 7.86 -0.54
C LEU A 10 0.51 9.17 -0.42
N ASP A 11 0.96 9.51 0.78
CA ASP A 11 1.81 10.69 0.99
C ASP A 11 3.22 10.49 0.42
N TYR A 12 3.77 9.28 0.49
CA TYR A 12 4.99 8.90 -0.21
C TYR A 12 4.83 9.11 -1.73
N CYS A 13 3.76 8.59 -2.33
CA CYS A 13 3.48 8.77 -3.76
C CYS A 13 3.26 10.24 -4.19
N LYS A 14 2.81 11.12 -3.28
CA LYS A 14 2.72 12.56 -3.56
C LYS A 14 4.09 13.23 -3.62
N ARG A 15 5.04 12.78 -2.81
CA ARG A 15 6.42 13.30 -2.75
C ARG A 15 7.32 12.67 -3.83
N HIS A 16 6.96 11.48 -4.31
CA HIS A 16 7.68 10.69 -5.29
C HIS A 16 6.83 10.50 -6.56
N PRO A 17 6.73 11.51 -7.44
CA PRO A 17 5.89 11.44 -8.64
C PRO A 17 6.30 10.31 -9.61
N GLU A 18 7.54 9.83 -9.53
CA GLU A 18 8.02 8.65 -10.26
C GLU A 18 7.22 7.38 -9.95
N GLU A 19 6.64 7.26 -8.75
CA GLU A 19 5.81 6.12 -8.36
C GLU A 19 4.54 6.01 -9.22
N ARG A 20 4.01 7.14 -9.70
CA ARG A 20 2.80 7.16 -10.55
C ARG A 20 3.00 6.46 -11.88
N ASN A 21 4.22 6.47 -12.39
CA ASN A 21 4.56 5.89 -13.70
C ASN A 21 5.07 4.45 -13.58
N LYS A 22 5.25 3.92 -12.36
CA LYS A 22 5.62 2.52 -12.18
C LYS A 22 4.49 1.62 -12.68
N SER A 23 4.87 0.67 -13.52
CA SER A 23 3.99 -0.43 -13.94
C SER A 23 3.67 -1.34 -12.76
N GLY A 24 2.52 -2.00 -12.81
CA GLY A 24 2.10 -2.98 -11.81
C GLY A 24 0.88 -2.54 -11.03
N ASP A 25 0.32 -3.50 -10.31
CA ASP A 25 -0.85 -3.30 -9.47
C ASP A 25 -0.52 -2.36 -8.29
N ILE A 26 -1.51 -1.57 -7.85
CA ILE A 26 -1.29 -0.61 -6.77
C ILE A 26 -1.08 -1.30 -5.41
N TYR A 27 -1.70 -2.46 -5.20
CA TYR A 27 -1.59 -3.27 -3.99
C TYR A 27 -0.25 -3.99 -3.93
N ASP A 28 0.26 -4.48 -5.08
CA ASP A 28 1.62 -5.03 -5.17
C ASP A 28 2.67 -3.98 -4.82
N ARG A 29 2.52 -2.76 -5.35
CA ARG A 29 3.43 -1.64 -5.04
C ARG A 29 3.32 -1.19 -3.58
N PHE A 30 2.12 -1.22 -3.02
CA PHE A 30 1.92 -0.95 -1.60
C PHE A 30 2.60 -2.00 -0.72
N TYR A 31 2.43 -3.29 -1.04
CA TYR A 31 3.12 -4.37 -0.35
C TYR A 31 4.64 -4.17 -0.36
N LEU A 32 5.22 -3.88 -1.53
CA LEU A 32 6.66 -3.59 -1.65
C LEU A 32 7.09 -2.36 -0.85
N PHE A 33 6.26 -1.32 -0.79
CA PHE A 33 6.53 -0.17 0.07
C PHE A 33 6.61 -0.57 1.55
N LEU A 34 5.72 -1.45 2.02
CA LEU A 34 5.74 -1.93 3.40
C LEU A 34 6.97 -2.79 3.69
N THR A 35 7.32 -3.74 2.82
CA THR A 35 8.44 -4.65 3.06
C THR A 35 9.79 -3.99 2.83
N ASP A 36 9.95 -3.29 1.71
CA ASP A 36 11.26 -2.85 1.23
C ASP A 36 11.66 -1.51 1.85
N LEU A 37 10.69 -0.60 2.03
CA LEU A 37 10.96 0.74 2.54
C LEU A 37 10.75 0.84 4.05
N LEU A 38 9.67 0.25 4.58
CA LEU A 38 9.37 0.29 6.01
C LEU A 38 9.98 -0.89 6.79
N GLY A 39 10.51 -1.90 6.09
CA GLY A 39 11.09 -3.08 6.73
C GLY A 39 10.06 -3.92 7.50
N MET A 40 8.78 -3.82 7.12
CA MET A 40 7.69 -4.54 7.76
C MET A 40 7.81 -6.04 7.48
N ASP A 41 7.41 -6.86 8.45
CA ASP A 41 7.34 -8.31 8.25
C ASP A 41 6.37 -8.64 7.11
N ALA A 42 6.75 -9.62 6.29
CA ALA A 42 5.98 -9.99 5.09
C ALA A 42 4.53 -10.39 5.42
N ARG A 43 4.29 -11.06 6.55
CA ARG A 43 2.95 -11.47 6.96
C ARG A 43 2.12 -10.24 7.35
N GLU A 44 2.68 -9.33 8.12
CA GLU A 44 2.00 -8.08 8.52
C GLU A 44 1.71 -7.20 7.30
N ALA A 45 2.65 -7.11 6.35
CA ALA A 45 2.46 -6.39 5.10
C ALA A 45 1.35 -7.00 4.22
N GLN A 46 1.23 -8.34 4.20
CA GLN A 46 0.11 -9.01 3.52
C GLN A 46 -1.23 -8.69 4.18
N GLU A 47 -1.30 -8.71 5.51
CA GLU A 47 -2.52 -8.37 6.25
C GLU A 47 -2.96 -6.92 6.00
N GLU A 48 -2.03 -5.97 6.02
CA GLU A 48 -2.30 -4.56 5.69
C GLU A 48 -2.74 -4.37 4.24
N THR A 49 -2.10 -5.08 3.30
CA THR A 49 -2.46 -5.02 1.88
C THR A 49 -3.86 -5.57 1.63
N ALA A 50 -4.17 -6.73 2.21
CA ALA A 50 -5.50 -7.34 2.12
C ALA A 50 -6.58 -6.46 2.78
N TYR A 51 -6.25 -5.83 3.91
CA TYR A 51 -7.15 -4.88 4.56
C TYR A 51 -7.50 -3.71 3.64
N TRP A 52 -6.51 -3.12 2.96
CA TRP A 52 -6.77 -2.02 2.03
C TRP A 52 -7.61 -2.47 0.83
N MET A 53 -7.29 -3.64 0.23
CA MET A 53 -8.08 -4.21 -0.87
C MET A 53 -9.55 -4.36 -0.48
N ASN A 54 -9.83 -4.95 0.70
CA ASN A 54 -11.20 -5.15 1.18
C ASN A 54 -11.94 -3.82 1.37
N GLN A 55 -11.30 -2.80 1.94
CA GLN A 55 -11.92 -1.48 2.09
C GLN A 55 -12.28 -0.82 0.76
N VAL A 56 -11.46 -1.01 -0.27
CA VAL A 56 -11.75 -0.46 -1.61
C VAL A 56 -12.91 -1.22 -2.25
N CYS A 57 -12.95 -2.55 -2.10
CA CYS A 57 -14.07 -3.37 -2.58
C CYS A 57 -15.39 -3.00 -1.88
N ASP A 58 -15.39 -2.82 -0.56
CA ASP A 58 -16.57 -2.45 0.23
C ASP A 58 -17.17 -1.08 -0.17
N LEU A 59 -16.39 -0.21 -0.83
CA LEU A 59 -16.87 1.09 -1.34
C LEU A 59 -17.47 1.00 -2.75
N MET A 60 -17.26 -0.12 -3.45
CA MET A 60 -17.78 -0.35 -4.80
C MET A 60 -19.11 -1.12 -4.83
N ASP A 61 -19.47 -1.75 -3.69
CA ASP A 61 -20.79 -2.35 -3.42
C ASP A 61 -21.78 -1.32 -2.84
#